data_AF-A0A854Q6F2-F1
#
_entry.id   AF-A0A854Q6F2-F1
#
_cell.length_a   1.000
_cell.length_b   1.000
_cell.length_c   1.000
_cell.angle_alpha   90.00
_cell.angle_beta   90.00
_cell.angle_gamma   90.00
#
_symmetry.space_group_name_H-M   'P 1'
#
loop_
_entity.id
_entity.type
_entity.pdbx_description
1 polymer ?
#
loop_
_entity_poly.entity_id
_entity_poly.type
_entity_poly.pdbx_seq_one_letter_code
_entity_poly.pdbx_strand_id
1 'polypeptide(L)'
;MPTDREECASIGDDPRGSNNRGMFYCSAAVHDVSTYQTSWVSSPDLIMLRLQYLPVYKVFRCTRCMASTNPKAPKGCIHPAKLAKHLLSYHDSKHSLEEIQEQIDRLSSNHPPHESLHPLIPFFPSGILPPAIPGVAREIGFYCTLCKKVHKGDNKVGYSKLITHCNKEHPGHQSHSVIQKGTIQALYYSGRSTFYFPVNPSYSELGAEPAQQAYDQDDMRIRSTHDAA
;
A
#
# COMPACT_ATOMS: atom_id res chain seq x y z
N MET A 1 56.64 19.46 20.22
CA MET A 1 55.63 18.54 20.79
C MET A 1 54.26 19.00 20.31
N PRO A 2 53.76 18.50 19.16
CA PRO A 2 52.38 18.71 18.77
C PRO A 2 51.51 17.61 19.40
N THR A 3 50.37 17.99 19.96
CA THR A 3 49.33 17.05 20.41
C THR A 3 48.24 17.04 19.36
N ASP A 4 48.27 16.02 18.51
CA ASP A 4 47.15 15.62 17.67
C ASP A 4 45.98 15.24 18.57
N ARG A 5 44.86 15.94 18.41
CA ARG A 5 43.58 15.49 18.94
C ARG A 5 42.69 15.25 17.73
N GLU A 6 42.68 14.00 17.30
CA GLU A 6 41.77 13.48 16.29
C GLU A 6 40.33 13.88 16.64
N GLU A 7 39.75 14.73 15.81
CA GLU A 7 38.33 15.01 15.80
C GLU A 7 37.65 13.76 15.21
N CYS A 8 37.33 12.81 16.09
CA CYS A 8 36.51 11.66 15.75
C CYS A 8 35.16 12.19 15.23
N ALA A 9 34.98 12.08 13.91
CA ALA A 9 33.72 12.24 13.24
C ALA A 9 32.65 11.45 14.00
N SER A 10 31.74 12.16 14.69
CA SER A 10 30.57 11.53 15.28
C SER A 10 29.75 10.95 14.13
N ILE A 11 29.76 9.62 14.10
CA ILE A 11 28.95 8.75 13.27
C ILE A 11 27.53 9.33 13.28
N GLY A 12 27.14 9.86 12.12
CA GLY A 12 25.83 10.47 11.94
C GLY A 12 24.74 9.49 12.32
N ASP A 13 23.81 9.98 13.14
CA ASP A 13 22.58 9.27 13.49
C ASP A 13 21.94 8.68 12.23
N ASP A 14 21.74 7.36 12.24
CA ASP A 14 21.10 6.64 11.14
C ASP A 14 19.65 7.16 10.96
N PRO A 15 19.32 7.80 9.83
CA PRO A 15 18.00 8.41 9.61
C PRO A 15 16.88 7.36 9.51
N ARG A 16 17.20 6.06 9.50
CA ARG A 16 16.24 4.95 9.51
C ARG A 16 15.41 4.86 10.81
N GLY A 17 15.75 5.61 11.86
CA GLY A 17 15.04 5.63 13.14
C GLY A 17 13.86 6.60 13.25
N SER A 18 13.75 7.61 12.38
CA SER A 18 12.63 8.56 12.44
C SER A 18 11.52 8.13 11.49
N ASN A 19 10.36 7.77 12.05
CA ASN A 19 9.12 7.55 11.29
C ASN A 19 8.54 8.91 10.81
N ASN A 20 9.40 9.75 10.22
CA ASN A 20 9.00 11.05 9.73
C ASN A 20 8.15 10.84 8.47
N ARG A 21 6.83 10.94 8.64
CA ARG A 21 5.84 10.60 7.61
C ARG A 21 5.98 11.42 6.32
N GLY A 22 6.71 12.54 6.35
CA GLY A 22 7.07 13.31 5.15
C GLY A 22 7.94 12.54 4.17
N MET A 23 8.70 11.52 4.63
CA MET A 23 9.58 10.69 3.80
C MET A 23 8.83 9.72 2.88
N PHE A 24 7.51 9.58 3.04
CA PHE A 24 6.68 8.67 2.24
C PHE A 24 5.99 9.38 1.07
N TYR A 25 6.12 10.70 0.99
CA TYR A 25 5.56 11.48 -0.11
C TYR A 25 6.65 11.85 -1.12
N CYS A 26 6.35 11.72 -2.41
CA CYS A 26 7.17 12.25 -3.48
C CYS A 26 6.45 13.40 -4.18
N SER A 27 7.18 14.46 -4.56
CA SER A 27 6.60 15.56 -5.34
C SER A 27 6.14 15.03 -6.70
N ALA A 28 4.91 15.35 -7.09
CA ALA A 28 4.35 14.99 -8.39
C ALA A 28 3.68 16.21 -9.04
N ALA A 29 3.84 16.37 -10.35
CA ALA A 29 3.20 17.46 -11.05
C ALA A 29 1.71 17.16 -11.29
N VAL A 30 0.89 18.21 -11.40
CA VAL A 30 -0.56 18.05 -11.60
C VAL A 30 -0.90 17.28 -12.87
N HIS A 31 -0.11 17.45 -13.94
CA HIS A 31 -0.32 16.73 -15.19
C HIS A 31 -0.01 15.23 -15.08
N ASP A 32 0.69 14.78 -14.03
CA ASP A 32 1.01 13.37 -13.80
C ASP A 32 -0.11 12.60 -13.09
N VAL A 33 -1.20 13.26 -12.69
CA VAL A 33 -2.31 12.62 -11.95
C VAL A 33 -2.83 11.36 -12.68
N SER A 34 -2.87 11.38 -14.01
CA SER A 34 -3.28 10.22 -14.82
C SER A 34 -2.34 9.03 -14.70
N THR A 35 -1.04 9.25 -14.47
CA THR A 35 -0.06 8.18 -14.23
C THR A 35 -0.38 7.40 -12.95
N TYR A 36 -1.07 8.03 -12.00
CA TYR A 36 -1.50 7.39 -10.76
C TYR A 36 -2.93 6.81 -10.86
N GLN A 37 -3.64 6.99 -11.97
CA GLN A 37 -4.85 6.22 -12.24
C GLN A 37 -4.41 4.77 -12.46
N THR A 38 -4.76 3.92 -11.51
CA THR A 38 -4.09 2.63 -11.37
C THR A 38 -4.98 1.46 -11.73
N SER A 39 -4.42 0.55 -12.51
CA SER A 39 -4.94 -0.79 -12.76
C SER A 39 -3.96 -1.82 -12.19
N TRP A 40 -4.53 -2.86 -11.58
CA TRP A 40 -3.75 -4.01 -11.13
C TRP A 40 -3.34 -4.85 -12.33
N VAL A 41 -2.07 -5.19 -12.42
CA VAL A 41 -1.55 -6.06 -13.48
C VAL A 41 -1.48 -7.51 -12.99
N SER A 42 -1.59 -8.42 -13.95
CA SER A 42 -1.47 -9.85 -13.75
C SER A 42 -0.63 -10.43 -14.88
N SER A 43 0.13 -11.48 -14.58
CA SER A 43 0.98 -12.24 -15.50
C SER A 43 0.90 -13.72 -15.12
N PRO A 44 1.31 -14.67 -15.99
CA PRO A 44 1.30 -16.09 -15.64
C PRO A 44 1.97 -16.40 -14.29
N ASP A 45 3.14 -15.80 -14.01
CA ASP A 45 3.86 -15.99 -12.75
C ASP A 45 3.09 -15.41 -11.55
N LEU A 46 2.50 -14.22 -11.71
CA LEU A 46 1.66 -13.61 -10.67
C LEU A 46 0.42 -14.47 -10.40
N ILE A 47 -0.22 -15.01 -11.44
CA ILE A 47 -1.41 -15.86 -11.33
C ILE A 47 -1.06 -17.16 -10.61
N MET A 48 0.07 -17.77 -10.93
CA MET A 48 0.57 -18.99 -10.26
C MET A 48 0.70 -18.78 -8.75
N LEU A 49 1.24 -17.63 -8.33
CA LEU A 49 1.37 -17.26 -6.91
C LEU A 49 0.10 -16.63 -6.30
N ARG A 50 -1.00 -16.54 -7.05
CA ARG A 50 -2.26 -15.88 -6.62
C ARG A 50 -2.07 -14.41 -6.25
N LEU A 51 -1.19 -13.72 -6.96
CA LEU A 51 -0.86 -12.32 -6.77
C LEU A 51 -1.37 -11.44 -7.92
N GLN A 52 -1.54 -10.17 -7.59
CA GLN A 52 -1.63 -9.05 -8.53
C GLN A 52 -0.63 -7.99 -8.10
N TYR A 53 -0.10 -7.25 -9.07
CA TYR A 53 0.90 -6.22 -8.83
C TYR A 53 0.37 -4.84 -9.23
N LEU A 54 0.76 -3.82 -8.50
CA LEU A 54 0.42 -2.42 -8.78
C LEU A 54 1.71 -1.67 -9.12
N PRO A 55 2.03 -1.46 -10.41
CA PRO A 55 3.33 -0.95 -10.83
C PRO A 55 3.70 0.40 -10.24
N VAL A 56 2.73 1.32 -10.24
CA VAL A 56 2.94 2.72 -9.78
C VAL A 56 3.42 2.79 -8.33
N TYR A 57 2.90 1.92 -7.47
CA TYR A 57 3.27 1.86 -6.06
C TYR A 57 4.22 0.70 -5.74
N LYS A 58 4.54 -0.14 -6.72
CA LYS A 58 5.36 -1.35 -6.59
C LYS A 58 4.92 -2.27 -5.44
N VAL A 59 3.62 -2.54 -5.35
CA VAL A 59 3.02 -3.37 -4.29
C VAL A 59 2.28 -4.58 -4.83
N PHE A 60 2.19 -5.62 -4.00
CA PHE A 60 1.45 -6.84 -4.30
C PHE A 60 0.19 -6.94 -3.47
N ARG A 61 -0.85 -7.58 -4.02
CA ARG A 61 -2.00 -8.06 -3.26
C ARG A 61 -2.31 -9.50 -3.64
N CYS A 62 -2.93 -10.25 -2.73
CA CYS A 62 -3.38 -11.61 -3.03
C CYS A 62 -4.81 -11.60 -3.59
N THR A 63 -5.00 -12.14 -4.79
CA THR A 63 -6.32 -12.23 -5.45
C THR A 63 -7.29 -13.07 -4.63
N ARG A 64 -6.84 -14.19 -4.05
CA ARG A 64 -7.67 -15.07 -3.23
C ARG A 64 -8.10 -14.42 -1.91
N CYS A 65 -7.21 -13.69 -1.24
CA CYS A 65 -7.56 -12.98 0.00
C CYS A 65 -8.53 -11.83 -0.27
N MET A 66 -8.34 -11.11 -1.39
CA MET A 66 -9.26 -10.04 -1.80
C MET A 66 -10.67 -10.54 -2.11
N ALA A 67 -10.79 -11.73 -2.72
CA ALA A 67 -12.06 -12.37 -3.01
C ALA A 67 -12.69 -13.10 -1.79
N SER A 68 -11.94 -13.23 -0.69
CA SER A 68 -12.41 -14.01 0.46
C SER A 68 -13.58 -13.33 1.19
N THR A 69 -14.61 -14.10 1.47
CA THR A 69 -15.71 -13.69 2.36
C THR A 69 -15.31 -13.69 3.84
N ASN A 70 -14.18 -14.34 4.20
CA ASN A 70 -13.69 -14.37 5.56
C ASN A 70 -13.30 -12.95 6.03
N PRO A 71 -13.91 -12.40 7.09
CA PRO A 71 -13.57 -11.07 7.60
C PRO A 71 -12.15 -11.00 8.16
N LYS A 72 -11.53 -12.13 8.50
CA LYS A 72 -10.14 -12.21 8.99
C LYS A 72 -9.10 -12.31 7.87
N ALA A 73 -9.51 -12.47 6.61
CA ALA A 73 -8.56 -12.46 5.51
C ALA A 73 -7.83 -11.10 5.43
N PRO A 74 -6.52 -11.07 5.14
CA PRO A 74 -5.79 -9.81 4.99
C PRO A 74 -6.22 -9.10 3.71
N LYS A 75 -7.23 -8.22 3.83
CA LYS A 75 -7.80 -7.46 2.71
C LYS A 75 -6.99 -6.18 2.51
N GLY A 76 -5.92 -6.29 1.73
CA GLY A 76 -5.05 -5.19 1.37
C GLY A 76 -3.81 -5.66 0.60
N CYS A 77 -2.85 -4.76 0.46
CA CYS A 77 -1.55 -5.12 -0.07
C CYS A 77 -0.75 -5.91 0.97
N ILE A 78 0.20 -6.70 0.49
CA ILE A 78 1.11 -7.50 1.29
C ILE A 78 2.45 -6.77 1.28
N HIS A 79 3.02 -6.57 2.47
CA HIS A 79 4.36 -6.00 2.57
C HIS A 79 5.37 -6.98 1.94
N PRO A 80 6.34 -6.52 1.12
CA PRO A 80 7.28 -7.42 0.44
C PRO A 80 7.96 -8.42 1.37
N ALA A 81 8.51 -7.95 2.50
CA ALA A 81 9.11 -8.80 3.55
C ALA A 81 8.17 -9.85 4.19
N LYS A 82 6.87 -9.82 3.91
CA LYS A 82 5.87 -10.78 4.41
C LYS A 82 5.28 -11.65 3.29
N LEU A 83 5.71 -11.46 2.04
CA LEU A 83 5.11 -12.11 0.87
C LEU A 83 5.29 -13.63 0.93
N ALA A 84 6.52 -14.12 1.15
CA ALA A 84 6.79 -15.56 1.22
C ALA A 84 5.99 -16.23 2.36
N LYS A 85 6.02 -15.65 3.55
CA LYS A 85 5.26 -16.14 4.71
C LYS A 85 3.74 -16.14 4.45
N HIS A 86 3.23 -15.11 3.76
CA HIS A 86 1.82 -15.05 3.36
C HIS A 86 1.47 -16.20 2.43
N LEU A 87 2.25 -16.41 1.36
CA LEU A 87 2.01 -17.49 0.40
C LEU A 87 2.04 -18.86 1.09
N LEU A 88 3.07 -19.11 1.92
CA LEU A 88 3.20 -20.34 2.70
C LEU A 88 1.98 -20.61 3.60
N SER A 89 1.52 -19.57 4.31
CA SER A 89 0.46 -19.74 5.32
C SER A 89 -0.93 -19.89 4.71
N TYR A 90 -1.19 -19.30 3.54
CA TYR A 90 -2.54 -19.15 2.99
C TYR A 90 -2.77 -19.88 1.66
N HIS A 91 -1.72 -20.20 0.90
CA HIS A 91 -1.86 -20.64 -0.48
C HIS A 91 -1.02 -21.87 -0.82
N ASP A 92 0.12 -22.05 -0.19
CA ASP A 92 1.05 -23.13 -0.54
C ASP A 92 1.65 -23.76 0.71
N SER A 93 1.07 -24.88 1.16
CA SER A 93 1.60 -25.65 2.29
C SER A 93 2.53 -26.79 1.87
N LYS A 94 2.85 -26.91 0.57
CA LYS A 94 3.62 -28.03 0.03
C LYS A 94 5.09 -27.67 -0.15
N HIS A 95 5.37 -26.44 -0.56
CA HIS A 95 6.74 -25.95 -0.73
C HIS A 95 7.30 -25.41 0.58
N SER A 96 8.63 -25.44 0.70
CA SER A 96 9.35 -24.80 1.81
C SER A 96 9.31 -23.27 1.69
N LEU A 97 9.65 -22.57 2.77
CA LEU A 97 9.70 -21.10 2.75
C LEU A 97 10.77 -20.61 1.76
N GLU A 98 11.88 -21.32 1.67
CA GLU A 98 13.00 -21.04 0.77
C GLU A 98 12.59 -21.19 -0.70
N GLU A 99 11.90 -22.28 -1.05
CA GLU A 99 11.40 -22.50 -2.41
C GLU A 99 10.43 -21.40 -2.86
N ILE A 100 9.54 -20.97 -1.97
CA ILE A 100 8.61 -19.86 -2.21
C ILE A 100 9.38 -18.54 -2.36
N GLN A 101 10.42 -18.32 -1.55
CA GLN A 101 11.24 -17.12 -1.63
C GLN A 101 11.97 -17.04 -2.98
N GLU A 102 12.54 -18.14 -3.48
CA GLU A 102 13.16 -18.18 -4.80
C GLU A 102 12.17 -17.86 -5.93
N GLN A 103 10.92 -18.33 -5.82
CA GLN A 103 9.86 -17.98 -6.77
C GLN A 103 9.55 -16.47 -6.75
N ILE A 104 9.52 -15.86 -5.56
CA ILE A 104 9.33 -14.41 -5.39
C ILE A 104 10.52 -13.62 -5.96
N ASP A 105 11.74 -14.10 -5.77
CA ASP A 105 12.95 -13.41 -6.25
C ASP A 105 12.99 -13.40 -7.78
N ARG A 106 12.63 -14.52 -8.43
CA ARG A 106 12.44 -14.58 -9.89
C ARG A 106 11.37 -13.58 -10.36
N LEU A 107 10.24 -13.55 -9.67
CA LEU A 107 9.13 -12.62 -9.97
C LEU A 107 9.56 -11.15 -9.85
N SER A 108 10.40 -10.82 -8.87
CA SER A 108 10.85 -9.46 -8.56
C SER A 108 11.71 -8.83 -9.66
N SER A 109 12.29 -9.64 -10.56
CA SER A 109 13.01 -9.12 -11.73
C SER A 109 12.08 -8.39 -12.70
N ASN A 110 10.85 -8.88 -12.86
CA ASN A 110 9.83 -8.29 -13.74
C ASN A 110 8.86 -7.36 -12.99
N HIS A 111 8.69 -7.59 -11.67
CA HIS A 111 7.78 -6.85 -10.82
C HIS A 111 8.50 -6.42 -9.53
N PRO A 112 9.44 -5.45 -9.60
CA PRO A 112 10.24 -5.10 -8.43
C PRO A 112 9.37 -4.50 -7.32
N PRO A 113 9.47 -4.94 -6.06
CA PRO A 113 8.83 -4.26 -4.95
C PRO A 113 9.41 -2.85 -4.74
N HIS A 114 8.70 -2.00 -4.01
CA HIS A 114 9.31 -0.77 -3.49
C HIS A 114 10.40 -1.13 -2.46
N GLU A 115 11.46 -0.31 -2.41
CA GLU A 115 12.67 -0.58 -1.60
C GLU A 115 12.57 -0.01 -0.18
N SER A 116 11.69 0.97 0.03
CA SER A 116 11.50 1.66 1.30
C SER A 116 10.58 0.88 2.25
N LEU A 117 10.42 1.36 3.49
CA LEU A 117 9.45 0.77 4.44
C LEU A 117 8.01 0.91 3.94
N HIS A 118 7.75 1.95 3.16
CA HIS A 118 6.44 2.25 2.58
C HIS A 118 6.61 2.67 1.11
N PRO A 119 5.62 2.38 0.26
CA PRO A 119 5.61 2.89 -1.11
C PRO A 119 5.49 4.41 -1.12
N LEU A 120 6.10 5.04 -2.13
CA LEU A 120 6.03 6.49 -2.31
C LEU A 120 4.63 6.89 -2.77
N ILE A 121 4.01 7.80 -2.03
CA ILE A 121 2.70 8.36 -2.34
C ILE A 121 2.92 9.73 -3.01
N PRO A 122 2.27 10.02 -4.15
CA PRO A 122 2.42 11.32 -4.78
C PRO A 122 1.81 12.43 -3.92
N PHE A 123 2.54 13.52 -3.81
CA PHE A 123 2.08 14.78 -3.26
C PHE A 123 1.93 15.78 -4.42
N PHE A 124 0.69 16.07 -4.76
CA PHE A 124 0.36 17.08 -5.78
C PHE A 124 0.21 18.46 -5.13
N PRO A 125 0.61 19.54 -5.83
CA PRO A 125 0.38 20.90 -5.38
C PRO A 125 -1.12 21.25 -5.36
N SER A 126 -1.45 22.39 -4.73
CA SER A 126 -2.79 23.00 -4.78
C SER A 126 -3.94 22.14 -4.25
N GLY A 127 -3.66 21.23 -3.31
CA GLY A 127 -4.68 20.44 -2.64
C GLY A 127 -5.21 19.25 -3.44
N ILE A 128 -4.70 19.01 -4.64
CA ILE A 128 -5.03 17.83 -5.45
C ILE A 128 -4.62 16.57 -4.69
N LEU A 129 -5.49 15.57 -4.70
CA LEU A 129 -5.25 14.28 -4.04
C LEU A 129 -5.02 13.20 -5.10
N PRO A 130 -4.19 12.19 -4.79
CA PRO A 130 -4.06 11.02 -5.65
C PRO A 130 -5.41 10.35 -5.89
N PRO A 131 -5.60 9.72 -7.07
CA PRO A 131 -6.77 8.90 -7.32
C PRO A 131 -6.82 7.72 -6.33
N ALA A 132 -8.04 7.32 -5.95
CA ALA A 132 -8.20 6.17 -5.07
C ALA A 132 -7.85 4.87 -5.80
N ILE A 133 -7.13 3.98 -5.11
CA ILE A 133 -6.65 2.71 -5.65
C ILE A 133 -7.80 1.68 -5.61
N PRO A 134 -8.16 1.05 -6.75
CA PRO A 134 -9.24 0.08 -6.80
C PRO A 134 -9.01 -1.16 -5.93
N GLY A 135 -10.04 -1.56 -5.17
CA GLY A 135 -9.98 -2.74 -4.30
C GLY A 135 -9.15 -2.57 -3.02
N VAL A 136 -8.59 -1.39 -2.74
CA VAL A 136 -7.99 -1.09 -1.44
C VAL A 136 -9.06 -0.48 -0.53
N ALA A 137 -9.11 -0.93 0.74
CA ALA A 137 -10.11 -0.46 1.70
C ALA A 137 -10.08 1.08 1.82
N ARG A 138 -11.27 1.68 1.72
CA ARG A 138 -11.49 3.12 1.84
C ARG A 138 -12.13 3.40 3.18
N GLU A 139 -11.68 4.45 3.82
CA GLU A 139 -12.23 4.89 5.10
C GLU A 139 -12.39 6.40 5.10
N ILE A 140 -13.25 6.89 6.00
CA ILE A 140 -13.36 8.32 6.27
C ILE A 140 -12.37 8.69 7.37
N GLY A 141 -11.67 9.80 7.16
CA GLY A 141 -10.78 10.37 8.16
C GLY A 141 -10.58 11.87 7.95
N PHE A 142 -9.67 12.41 8.74
CA PHE A 142 -9.24 13.79 8.64
C PHE A 142 -7.78 13.84 8.19
N TYR A 143 -7.42 14.89 7.46
CA TYR A 143 -6.04 15.11 7.06
C TYR A 143 -5.69 16.59 7.00
N CYS A 144 -4.41 16.91 7.22
CA CYS A 144 -3.85 18.23 6.96
C CYS A 144 -3.65 18.42 5.45
N THR A 145 -4.18 19.48 4.86
CA THR A 145 -4.05 19.76 3.42
C THR A 145 -2.64 20.19 3.03
N LEU A 146 -1.85 20.70 3.98
CA LEU A 146 -0.47 21.19 3.77
C LEU A 146 0.57 20.06 3.73
N CYS A 147 0.49 19.07 4.63
CA CYS A 147 1.49 18.00 4.73
C CYS A 147 0.91 16.59 4.59
N LYS A 148 -0.40 16.47 4.36
CA LYS A 148 -1.15 15.21 4.24
C LYS A 148 -1.00 14.28 5.45
N LYS A 149 -0.73 14.81 6.64
CA LYS A 149 -0.83 14.05 7.89
C LYS A 149 -2.28 13.59 8.06
N VAL A 150 -2.49 12.28 8.14
CA VAL A 150 -3.82 11.66 8.29
C VAL A 150 -4.07 11.19 9.71
N HIS A 151 -5.32 11.36 10.16
CA HIS A 151 -5.92 10.62 11.26
C HIS A 151 -7.12 9.81 10.76
N LYS A 152 -7.10 8.50 11.04
CA LYS A 152 -8.18 7.58 10.70
C LYS A 152 -9.41 7.80 11.58
N GLY A 153 -10.59 7.68 10.98
CA GLY A 153 -11.88 7.74 11.65
C GLY A 153 -12.41 9.17 11.80
N ASP A 154 -13.73 9.28 11.74
CA ASP A 154 -14.49 10.52 11.89
C ASP A 154 -14.83 10.77 13.37
N ASN A 155 -13.80 11.00 14.18
CA ASN A 155 -13.97 11.25 15.61
C ASN A 155 -13.29 12.55 16.07
N LYS A 156 -13.89 13.18 17.09
CA LYS A 156 -13.40 14.45 17.67
C LYS A 156 -11.96 14.36 18.14
N VAL A 157 -11.56 13.23 18.74
CA VAL A 157 -10.20 13.00 19.23
C VAL A 157 -9.17 13.11 18.09
N GLY A 158 -9.46 12.48 16.95
CA GLY A 158 -8.61 12.51 15.77
C GLY A 158 -8.49 13.90 15.17
N TYR A 159 -9.60 14.62 15.12
CA TYR A 159 -9.62 16.02 14.70
C TYR A 159 -8.77 16.91 15.63
N SER A 160 -8.94 16.80 16.95
CA SER A 160 -8.14 17.55 17.92
C SER A 160 -6.64 17.26 17.82
N LYS A 161 -6.25 16.00 17.56
CA LYS A 161 -4.83 15.65 17.33
C LYS A 161 -4.27 16.34 16.09
N LEU A 162 -5.07 16.50 15.03
CA LEU A 162 -4.64 17.24 13.84
C LEU A 162 -4.56 18.74 14.10
N ILE A 163 -5.41 19.32 14.95
CA ILE A 163 -5.28 20.72 15.39
C ILE A 163 -3.93 20.91 16.10
N THR A 164 -3.60 20.05 17.07
CA THR A 164 -2.30 20.12 17.76
C THR A 164 -1.13 20.01 16.78
N HIS A 165 -1.22 19.09 15.82
CA HIS A 165 -0.22 18.94 14.77
C HIS A 165 -0.08 20.21 13.91
N CYS A 166 -1.19 20.78 13.42
CA CYS A 166 -1.15 21.95 12.54
C CYS A 166 -0.64 23.19 13.27
N ASN A 167 -1.07 23.43 14.51
CA ASN A 167 -0.56 24.54 15.33
C ASN A 167 0.95 24.45 15.56
N LYS A 168 1.50 23.23 15.64
CA LYS A 168 2.92 23.00 15.88
C LYS A 168 3.76 23.07 14.60
N GLU A 169 3.34 22.34 13.56
CA GLU A 169 4.15 22.11 12.36
C GLU A 169 3.87 23.14 11.24
N HIS A 170 2.77 23.88 11.34
CA HIS A 170 2.36 24.89 10.36
C HIS A 170 2.01 26.22 11.05
N PRO A 171 2.94 26.82 11.82
CA PRO A 171 2.69 28.10 12.47
C PRO A 171 2.35 29.16 11.42
N GLY A 172 1.31 29.96 11.69
CA GLY A 172 0.80 30.97 10.74
C GLY A 172 -0.43 30.55 9.93
N HIS A 173 -0.77 29.26 9.92
CA HIS A 173 -2.03 28.78 9.34
C HIS A 173 -3.09 28.53 10.42
N GLN A 174 -4.34 28.91 10.16
CA GLN A 174 -5.46 28.57 11.03
C GLN A 174 -5.77 27.07 10.91
N SER A 175 -5.56 26.30 11.98
CA SER A 175 -5.75 24.84 11.98
C SER A 175 -7.07 24.37 11.37
N HIS A 176 -8.20 25.03 11.69
CA HIS A 176 -9.50 24.65 11.15
C HIS A 176 -9.64 24.84 9.64
N SER A 177 -8.87 25.75 9.04
CA SER A 177 -8.89 26.03 7.58
C SER A 177 -8.07 25.03 6.76
N VAL A 178 -7.11 24.34 7.40
CA VAL A 178 -6.18 23.42 6.72
C VAL A 178 -6.44 21.95 7.04
N ILE A 179 -7.40 21.65 7.92
CA ILE A 179 -7.83 20.28 8.19
C ILE A 179 -9.08 19.99 7.37
N GLN A 180 -9.03 18.94 6.57
CA GLN A 180 -10.13 18.50 5.74
C GLN A 180 -10.57 17.09 6.13
N LYS A 181 -11.88 16.86 6.09
CA LYS A 181 -12.47 15.51 6.14
C LYS A 181 -12.54 14.95 4.74
N GLY A 182 -12.17 13.69 4.55
CA GLY A 182 -12.25 13.05 3.24
C GLY A 182 -11.99 11.55 3.27
N THR A 183 -11.85 10.99 2.07
CA THR A 183 -11.53 9.57 1.88
C THR A 183 -10.04 9.35 2.05
N ILE A 184 -9.68 8.34 2.85
CA ILE A 184 -8.31 7.91 3.08
C ILE A 184 -8.16 6.42 2.73
N GLN A 185 -6.97 6.02 2.32
CA GLN A 185 -6.62 4.63 2.08
C GLN A 185 -5.31 4.28 2.78
N ALA A 186 -5.15 3.00 3.12
CA ALA A 186 -3.87 2.44 3.51
C ALA A 186 -3.59 1.23 2.63
N LEU A 187 -2.38 1.15 2.07
CA LEU A 187 -2.00 0.01 1.23
C LEU A 187 -1.88 -1.26 2.07
N TYR A 188 -1.29 -1.19 3.26
CA TYR A 188 -1.13 -2.33 4.16
C TYR A 188 -2.24 -2.36 5.21
N TYR A 189 -2.92 -3.50 5.36
CA TYR A 189 -4.13 -3.64 6.18
C TYR A 189 -3.87 -3.66 7.71
N SER A 190 -2.66 -3.99 8.17
CA SER A 190 -2.37 -4.05 9.60
C SER A 190 -0.89 -3.97 9.97
N GLY A 191 -0.64 -3.56 11.22
CA GLY A 191 0.69 -3.50 11.84
C GLY A 191 1.34 -2.11 11.81
N ARG A 192 2.57 -2.03 12.36
CA ARG A 192 3.37 -0.79 12.44
C ARG A 192 3.64 -0.14 11.07
N SER A 193 3.49 -0.90 9.99
CA SER A 193 3.63 -0.47 8.59
C SER A 193 2.34 0.10 7.97
N THR A 194 1.26 0.29 8.74
CA THR A 194 0.02 0.87 8.21
C THR A 194 0.19 2.39 8.06
N PHE A 195 0.31 2.84 6.82
CA PHE A 195 0.37 4.26 6.45
C PHE A 195 -0.90 4.67 5.72
N TYR A 196 -1.61 5.65 6.26
CA TYR A 196 -2.81 6.22 5.64
C TYR A 196 -2.46 7.49 4.87
N PHE A 197 -3.04 7.63 3.68
CA PHE A 197 -2.94 8.82 2.84
C PHE A 197 -4.32 9.22 2.29
N PRO A 198 -4.56 10.52 2.06
CA PRO A 198 -5.81 11.01 1.50
C PRO A 198 -5.87 10.75 -0.01
N VAL A 199 -7.05 10.45 -0.52
CA VAL A 199 -7.29 10.16 -1.94
C VAL A 199 -8.56 10.85 -2.44
N ASN A 200 -8.63 11.11 -3.74
CA ASN A 200 -9.85 11.53 -4.42
C ASN A 200 -10.54 10.30 -5.04
N PRO A 201 -11.74 9.90 -4.54
CA PRO A 201 -12.48 8.77 -5.08
C PRO A 201 -13.09 9.03 -6.46
N SER A 202 -13.34 10.29 -6.84
CA SER A 202 -13.98 10.65 -8.10
C SER A 202 -13.12 10.35 -9.33
N TYR A 203 -11.80 10.26 -9.18
CA TYR A 203 -10.92 9.84 -10.27
C TYR A 203 -10.97 8.33 -10.54
N SER A 204 -11.62 7.53 -9.69
CA SER A 204 -11.77 6.08 -9.93
C SER A 204 -12.88 5.73 -10.93
N GLU A 205 -13.78 6.67 -11.26
CA GLU A 205 -14.99 6.40 -12.05
C GLU A 205 -14.81 6.62 -13.57
N LEU A 206 -13.65 7.10 -14.02
CA LEU A 206 -13.38 7.33 -15.45
C LEU A 206 -12.83 6.09 -16.21
N GLY A 207 -12.77 4.91 -15.58
CA GLY A 207 -12.22 3.70 -16.20
C GLY A 207 -12.86 2.38 -15.78
N ALA A 208 -14.03 2.43 -15.14
CA ALA A 208 -14.78 1.21 -14.84
C ALA A 208 -15.77 0.91 -15.98
N GLU A 209 -15.35 0.05 -16.92
CA GLU A 209 -16.27 -0.87 -17.58
C GLU A 209 -15.87 -2.31 -17.19
N PRO A 210 -16.84 -3.21 -16.93
CA PRO A 210 -16.67 -4.41 -16.15
C PRO A 210 -16.44 -5.64 -17.05
N ALA A 211 -15.35 -6.36 -16.84
CA ALA A 211 -15.29 -7.76 -17.24
C ALA A 211 -15.40 -8.62 -15.98
N GLN A 212 -16.64 -8.88 -15.57
CA GLN A 212 -16.98 -10.15 -14.97
C GLN A 212 -16.62 -11.25 -15.97
N GLN A 213 -15.40 -11.76 -15.92
CA GLN A 213 -15.19 -13.14 -16.36
C GLN A 213 -15.55 -14.02 -15.18
N ALA A 214 -16.77 -14.54 -15.26
CA ALA A 214 -17.16 -15.76 -14.58
C ALA A 214 -16.00 -16.75 -14.68
N TYR A 215 -15.38 -17.05 -13.55
CA TYR A 215 -14.71 -18.33 -13.43
C TYR A 215 -15.80 -19.32 -13.07
N ASP A 216 -16.36 -19.93 -14.11
CA ASP A 216 -16.95 -21.26 -13.98
C ASP A 216 -15.93 -22.14 -13.26
N GLN A 217 -16.27 -22.53 -12.03
CA GLN A 217 -15.61 -23.62 -11.31
C GLN A 217 -16.29 -24.97 -11.59
N ASP A 218 -17.04 -25.08 -12.68
CA ASP A 218 -17.53 -26.35 -13.23
C ASP A 218 -16.69 -26.74 -14.45
N ASP A 219 -15.49 -27.25 -14.18
CA ASP A 219 -14.94 -28.41 -14.87
C ASP A 219 -13.53 -28.70 -14.35
N MET A 220 -13.46 -29.52 -13.31
CA MET A 220 -12.43 -30.55 -13.11
C MET A 220 -12.94 -31.56 -12.07
N ARG A 221 -14.19 -32.01 -12.27
CA ARG A 221 -14.63 -33.27 -11.66
C ARG A 221 -13.92 -34.36 -12.43
N ILE A 222 -12.79 -34.80 -11.90
CA ILE A 222 -12.12 -36.04 -12.31
C ILE A 222 -13.21 -37.12 -12.29
N ARG A 223 -13.67 -37.56 -13.47
CA ARG A 223 -14.48 -38.78 -13.57
C ARG A 223 -13.54 -39.92 -13.26
N SER A 224 -13.61 -40.38 -12.02
CA SER A 224 -13.07 -41.68 -11.60
C SER A 224 -13.68 -42.75 -12.49
N THR A 225 -12.89 -43.33 -13.39
CA THR A 225 -13.23 -44.62 -14.02
C THR A 225 -12.82 -45.72 -13.05
N HIS A 226 -13.65 -45.93 -12.05
CA HIS A 226 -13.76 -47.23 -11.40
C HIS A 226 -15.25 -47.46 -11.10
N ASP A 227 -15.66 -48.69 -11.35
CA ASP A 227 -16.97 -49.29 -11.15
C ASP A 227 -17.96 -49.18 -12.31
N ALA A 228 -17.80 -50.11 -13.26
CA ALA A 228 -18.91 -50.95 -13.70
C ALA A 228 -18.37 -52.34 -14.04
N ALA A 229 -18.85 -53.32 -13.29
CA ALA A 229 -18.71 -54.76 -13.51
C ALA A 229 -19.47 -55.21 -14.78
#